data_AF-A0AAQ3UPB1-F1
#
_entry.id   AF-A0AAQ3UPB1-F1
#
_cell.length_a   1.000
_cell.length_b   1.000
_cell.length_c   1.000
_cell.angle_alpha   90.00
_cell.angle_beta   90.00
_cell.angle_gamma   90.00
#
_symmetry.space_group_name_H-M   'P 1'
#
loop_
_entity.id
_entity.type
_entity.pdbx_description
1 polymer ?
#
loop_
_entity_poly.entity_id
_entity_poly.type
_entity_poly.pdbx_seq_one_letter_code
_entity_poly.pdbx_strand_id
1 'polypeptide(L)'
;MLTRHDSCVVLRLNISPVDYKDSNTHFYVEWTVAGPDKDCLNMECHGFLKTSSSITLGDVISPVSNINGKKQYITLRLFKDKLTGDWHVHYGFNGPPQPVGYLPKSLLPKPVEISFGGLVSHRKPQRSPPMGSGRLPATTLAASFSDIKVIDEHGNNTRIDIRWVRQSASKPSLMVFSHFAKTTIEGIDCEN
;
A
#
# COMPACT_ATOMS: atom_id res chain seq x y z
N MET A 1 16.84 11.81 -14.68
CA MET A 1 17.94 10.87 -14.37
C MET A 1 18.01 10.75 -12.86
N LEU A 2 17.15 9.91 -12.28
CA LEU A 2 17.09 9.71 -10.82
C LEU A 2 18.07 8.62 -10.42
N THR A 3 18.80 8.83 -9.34
CA THR A 3 19.84 7.92 -8.84
C THR A 3 19.23 6.84 -7.94
N ARG A 4 19.66 5.60 -8.16
CA ARG A 4 19.26 4.34 -7.48
C ARG A 4 19.71 4.29 -6.01
N HIS A 5 19.36 5.28 -5.19
CA HIS A 5 20.02 5.56 -3.91
C HIS A 5 19.10 5.70 -2.69
N ASP A 6 17.79 5.88 -2.87
CA ASP A 6 16.86 6.05 -1.75
C ASP A 6 16.10 4.74 -1.44
N SER A 7 15.73 4.54 -0.17
CA SER A 7 14.93 3.38 0.24
C SER A 7 13.44 3.69 0.05
N CYS A 8 12.62 2.72 -0.37
CA CYS A 8 11.17 2.88 -0.54
C CYS A 8 10.39 1.80 0.24
N VAL A 9 9.19 2.14 0.71
CA VAL A 9 8.18 1.18 1.20
C VAL A 9 6.84 1.43 0.52
N VAL A 10 6.31 0.44 -0.21
CA VAL A 10 5.01 0.52 -0.89
C VAL A 10 3.98 -0.35 -0.15
N LEU A 11 2.86 0.24 0.26
CA LEU A 11 1.72 -0.45 0.89
C LEU A 11 0.48 -0.31 0.00
N ARG A 12 0.12 -1.34 -0.79
CA ARG A 12 -0.96 -1.26 -1.78
C ARG A 12 -1.95 -2.44 -1.74
N LEU A 13 -3.13 -2.23 -2.29
CA LEU A 13 -3.90 -3.35 -2.86
C LEU A 13 -3.24 -3.75 -4.17
N ASN A 14 -3.09 -5.04 -4.42
CA ASN A 14 -2.64 -5.51 -5.72
C ASN A 14 -3.62 -6.55 -6.28
N ILE A 15 -3.90 -6.46 -7.57
CA ILE A 15 -4.53 -7.53 -8.35
C ILE A 15 -3.60 -7.83 -9.52
N SER A 16 -2.93 -8.97 -9.45
CA SER A 16 -2.04 -9.46 -10.51
C SER A 16 -2.31 -10.94 -10.80
N PRO A 17 -3.10 -11.26 -11.83
CA PRO A 17 -3.33 -12.63 -12.27
C PRO A 17 -2.06 -13.36 -12.73
N VAL A 18 -0.99 -12.62 -13.01
CA VAL A 18 0.32 -13.17 -13.39
C VAL A 18 1.06 -13.69 -12.16
N ASP A 19 1.12 -12.87 -11.12
CA ASP A 19 1.98 -13.13 -9.96
C ASP A 19 1.28 -14.06 -8.97
N TYR A 20 -0.01 -13.84 -8.71
CA TYR A 20 -0.82 -14.64 -7.78
C TYR A 20 -1.50 -15.85 -8.41
N LYS A 21 -1.58 -15.92 -9.74
CA LYS A 21 -2.28 -16.97 -10.51
C LYS A 21 -3.79 -17.06 -10.21
N ASP A 22 -4.39 -15.99 -9.70
CA ASP A 22 -5.83 -15.86 -9.47
C ASP A 22 -6.39 -14.53 -10.02
N SER A 23 -7.46 -13.97 -9.44
CA SER A 23 -7.90 -12.60 -9.72
C SER A 23 -8.42 -11.90 -8.46
N ASN A 24 -7.85 -12.27 -7.31
CA ASN A 24 -8.21 -11.74 -6.01
C ASN A 24 -7.50 -10.41 -5.73
N THR A 25 -7.97 -9.69 -4.73
CA THR A 25 -7.27 -8.52 -4.19
C THR A 25 -6.35 -8.98 -3.07
N HIS A 26 -5.05 -8.72 -3.18
CA HIS A 26 -4.05 -9.09 -2.17
C HIS A 26 -3.62 -7.86 -1.36
N PHE A 27 -3.32 -8.08 -0.09
CA PHE A 27 -2.61 -7.08 0.72
C PHE A 27 -1.13 -7.11 0.35
N TYR A 28 -0.70 -6.16 -0.47
CA TYR A 28 0.66 -6.12 -0.99
C TYR A 28 1.53 -5.16 -0.21
N VAL A 29 2.74 -5.62 0.10
CA VAL A 29 3.83 -4.76 0.60
C VAL A 29 5.09 -5.06 -0.19
N GLU A 30 5.79 -4.00 -0.56
CA GLU A 30 7.10 -4.04 -1.20
C GLU A 30 8.02 -3.09 -0.45
N TRP A 31 9.30 -3.42 -0.38
CA TRP A 31 10.32 -2.48 0.06
C TRP A 31 11.57 -2.62 -0.78
N THR A 32 12.17 -1.46 -1.07
CA THR A 32 13.42 -1.35 -1.81
C THR A 32 14.45 -0.75 -0.90
N VAL A 33 15.60 -1.40 -0.77
CA VAL A 33 16.74 -0.91 0.00
C VAL A 33 17.79 -0.34 -0.95
N ALA A 34 18.42 0.76 -0.60
CA ALA A 34 19.52 1.33 -1.39
C ALA A 34 20.60 0.27 -1.74
N GLY A 35 20.80 0.03 -3.04
CA GLY A 35 21.70 -0.99 -3.57
C GLY A 35 21.26 -1.51 -4.96
N PRO A 36 22.07 -2.36 -5.60
CA PRO A 36 21.74 -2.88 -6.93
C PRO A 36 20.60 -3.92 -6.91
N ASP A 37 20.51 -4.82 -5.94
CA ASP A 37 19.55 -5.94 -5.96
C ASP A 37 18.92 -6.13 -4.56
N LYS A 38 17.92 -5.31 -4.20
CA LYS A 38 17.31 -5.30 -2.84
C LYS A 38 15.86 -4.79 -2.80
N ASP A 39 15.17 -4.84 -3.93
CA ASP A 39 13.71 -4.85 -3.99
C ASP A 39 13.18 -6.21 -3.47
N CYS A 40 12.12 -6.16 -2.67
CA CYS A 40 11.54 -7.35 -2.08
C CYS A 40 10.02 -7.25 -2.00
N LEU A 41 9.36 -8.32 -2.43
CA LEU A 41 7.91 -8.42 -2.56
C LEU A 41 7.34 -9.32 -1.45
N ASN A 42 6.37 -8.80 -0.70
CA ASN A 42 5.60 -9.53 0.31
C ASN A 42 6.47 -10.32 1.30
N MET A 43 6.48 -11.65 1.18
CA MET A 43 7.29 -12.56 2.00
C MET A 43 8.31 -13.35 1.15
N GLU A 44 8.59 -12.91 -0.08
CA GLU A 44 9.48 -13.61 -1.03
C GLU A 44 10.96 -13.52 -0.63
N CYS A 45 11.33 -12.52 0.18
CA CYS A 45 12.63 -12.44 0.83
C CYS A 45 12.53 -12.44 2.36
N HIS A 46 13.65 -12.76 3.01
CA HIS A 46 13.80 -12.56 4.45
C HIS A 46 14.00 -11.07 4.77
N GLY A 47 13.08 -10.49 5.52
CA GLY A 47 13.22 -9.10 6.00
C GLY A 47 12.03 -8.62 6.83
N PHE A 48 10.81 -8.96 6.41
CA PHE A 48 9.61 -8.67 7.20
C PHE A 48 9.43 -9.66 8.35
N LEU A 49 9.27 -9.14 9.57
CA LEU A 49 9.04 -9.92 10.78
C LEU A 49 7.56 -9.85 11.17
N LYS A 50 6.82 -10.91 10.85
CA LYS A 50 5.39 -11.10 11.16
C LYS A 50 5.18 -11.20 12.69
N THR A 51 4.21 -10.46 13.22
CA THR A 51 3.86 -10.44 14.66
C THR A 51 2.41 -10.85 14.95
N SER A 52 1.52 -10.87 13.96
CA SER A 52 0.14 -11.37 14.08
C SER A 52 -0.13 -12.51 13.11
N SER A 53 -1.00 -13.44 13.47
CA SER A 53 -1.47 -14.52 12.59
C SER A 53 -2.68 -14.14 11.71
N SER A 54 -3.32 -12.99 11.94
CA SER A 54 -4.62 -12.66 11.32
C SER A 54 -4.57 -12.32 9.83
N ILE A 55 -3.45 -11.77 9.36
CA ILE A 55 -3.15 -11.49 7.95
C ILE A 55 -1.62 -11.37 7.80
N THR A 56 -1.13 -11.58 6.59
CA THR A 56 0.27 -11.55 6.17
C THR A 56 0.41 -10.73 4.89
N LEU A 57 1.63 -10.33 4.57
CA LEU A 57 1.94 -9.74 3.27
C LEU A 57 1.70 -10.78 2.17
N GLY A 58 0.98 -10.41 1.11
CA GLY A 58 0.56 -11.30 0.03
C GLY A 58 -0.77 -12.03 0.26
N ASP A 59 -1.38 -11.95 1.45
CA ASP A 59 -2.65 -12.64 1.72
C ASP A 59 -3.83 -12.02 0.93
N VAL A 60 -4.79 -12.89 0.56
CA VAL A 60 -6.05 -12.49 -0.09
C VAL A 60 -6.93 -11.71 0.88
N ILE A 61 -7.40 -10.54 0.45
CA ILE A 61 -8.42 -9.74 1.13
C ILE A 61 -9.80 -10.23 0.70
N SER A 62 -10.53 -10.82 1.65
CA SER A 62 -11.89 -11.32 1.45
C SER A 62 -12.74 -11.12 2.71
N PRO A 63 -14.04 -10.79 2.59
CA PRO A 63 -14.76 -10.46 1.35
C PRO A 63 -14.37 -9.09 0.78
N VAL A 64 -14.66 -8.86 -0.50
CA VAL A 64 -14.56 -7.55 -1.17
C VAL A 64 -15.88 -6.77 -1.15
N SER A 65 -15.84 -5.49 -1.55
CA SER A 65 -17.02 -4.62 -1.62
C SER A 65 -17.97 -4.99 -2.76
N ASN A 66 -19.28 -4.98 -2.49
CA ASN A 66 -20.31 -5.17 -3.52
C ASN A 66 -20.99 -3.83 -3.87
N ILE A 67 -21.28 -3.61 -5.17
CA ILE A 67 -21.92 -2.40 -5.70
C ILE A 67 -23.24 -2.07 -4.97
N ASN A 68 -24.08 -3.08 -4.72
CA ASN A 68 -25.40 -2.95 -4.09
C ASN A 68 -25.45 -3.63 -2.70
N GLY A 69 -24.30 -3.85 -2.07
CA GLY A 69 -24.20 -4.62 -0.83
C GLY A 69 -23.24 -4.01 0.17
N LYS A 70 -22.67 -4.85 1.04
CA LYS A 70 -21.75 -4.40 2.07
C LYS A 70 -20.49 -3.79 1.44
N LYS A 71 -20.22 -2.53 1.77
CA LYS A 71 -18.92 -1.89 1.57
C LYS A 71 -17.94 -2.42 2.63
N GLN A 72 -16.73 -2.75 2.20
CA GLN A 72 -15.64 -3.16 3.05
C GLN A 72 -14.63 -2.01 3.16
N TYR A 73 -14.10 -1.80 4.36
CA TYR A 73 -13.14 -0.75 4.66
C TYR A 73 -11.83 -1.38 5.11
N ILE A 74 -10.71 -0.89 4.60
CA ILE A 74 -9.39 -1.37 4.98
C ILE A 74 -8.58 -0.20 5.56
N THR A 75 -8.18 -0.34 6.81
CA THR A 75 -7.30 0.62 7.47
C THR A 75 -5.89 0.08 7.45
N LEU A 76 -4.99 0.68 6.67
CA LEU A 76 -3.55 0.46 6.83
C LEU A 76 -2.97 1.51 7.78
N ARG A 77 -1.82 1.17 8.35
CA ARG A 77 -0.95 2.11 9.05
C ARG A 77 0.47 1.57 8.97
N LEU A 78 1.34 2.29 8.25
CA LEU A 78 2.78 2.22 8.50
C LEU A 78 3.08 3.13 9.71
N PHE A 79 4.24 2.99 10.35
CA PHE A 79 4.92 4.04 11.12
C PHE A 79 6.33 3.58 11.50
N LYS A 80 7.23 4.53 11.71
CA LYS A 80 8.49 4.24 12.40
C LYS A 80 8.27 4.26 13.90
N ASP A 81 8.58 3.16 14.59
CA ASP A 81 8.59 3.15 16.05
C ASP A 81 9.74 4.01 16.58
N LYS A 82 9.49 4.75 17.67
CA LYS A 82 10.46 5.70 18.22
C LYS A 82 11.55 5.02 19.05
N LEU A 83 11.25 3.88 19.66
CA LEU A 83 12.13 3.17 20.60
C LEU A 83 13.07 2.24 19.85
N THR A 84 12.53 1.37 18.99
CA THR A 84 13.36 0.43 18.22
C THR A 84 13.94 1.11 16.98
N GLY A 85 13.19 2.03 16.36
CA GLY A 85 13.47 2.59 15.05
C GLY A 85 12.94 1.74 13.89
N ASP A 86 12.21 0.67 14.14
CA ASP A 86 11.70 -0.24 13.10
C ASP A 86 10.42 0.30 12.45
N TRP A 87 10.11 -0.17 11.25
CA TRP A 87 8.94 0.27 10.48
C TRP A 87 7.79 -0.73 10.62
N HIS A 88 6.81 -0.40 11.45
CA HIS A 88 5.68 -1.26 11.78
C HIS A 88 4.56 -1.14 10.75
N VAL A 89 4.10 -2.29 10.26
CA VAL A 89 2.93 -2.42 9.37
C VAL A 89 1.75 -2.92 10.19
N HIS A 90 0.65 -2.19 10.12
CA HIS A 90 -0.64 -2.52 10.72
C HIS A 90 -1.74 -2.56 9.66
N TYR A 91 -2.72 -3.44 9.86
CA TYR A 91 -3.86 -3.68 8.98
C TYR A 91 -5.14 -3.86 9.80
N GLY A 92 -6.26 -3.32 9.34
CA GLY A 92 -7.58 -3.50 9.93
C GLY A 92 -8.64 -3.68 8.86
N PHE A 93 -9.51 -4.67 9.03
CA PHE A 93 -10.65 -4.96 8.15
C PHE A 93 -11.95 -4.56 8.84
N ASN A 94 -12.68 -3.58 8.29
CA ASN A 94 -13.88 -2.98 8.89
C ASN A 94 -13.71 -2.52 10.35
N GLY A 95 -12.50 -2.12 10.74
CA GLY A 95 -12.16 -1.83 12.14
C GLY A 95 -10.77 -1.20 12.31
N PRO A 96 -10.33 -1.00 13.56
CA PRO A 96 -9.04 -0.40 13.88
C PRO A 96 -7.86 -1.28 13.42
N PRO A 97 -6.73 -0.67 13.01
CA PRO A 97 -5.61 -1.39 12.43
C PRO A 97 -4.73 -2.07 13.49
N GLN A 98 -4.67 -3.40 13.44
CA GLN A 98 -3.88 -4.26 14.33
C GLN A 98 -2.47 -4.49 13.77
N PRO A 99 -1.47 -4.82 14.60
CA PRO A 99 -0.13 -5.17 14.12
C PRO A 99 -0.18 -6.34 13.13
N VAL A 100 0.60 -6.26 12.05
CA VAL A 100 0.87 -7.38 11.13
C VAL A 100 2.30 -7.87 11.31
N GLY A 101 3.23 -6.93 11.39
CA GLY A 101 4.67 -7.16 11.52
C GLY A 101 5.45 -5.87 11.33
N TYR A 102 6.76 -6.00 11.10
CA TYR A 102 7.65 -4.84 10.92
C TYR A 102 8.85 -5.13 10.01
N LEU A 103 9.39 -4.08 9.41
CA LEU A 103 10.68 -4.07 8.73
C LEU A 103 11.75 -3.49 9.68
N PRO A 104 12.80 -4.25 10.02
CA PRO A 104 13.91 -3.74 10.84
C PRO A 104 14.54 -2.47 10.29
N LYS A 105 14.95 -1.56 11.17
CA LYS A 105 15.60 -0.28 10.81
C LYS A 105 16.85 -0.43 9.95
N SER A 106 17.53 -1.57 10.04
CA SER A 106 18.72 -1.91 9.26
C SER A 106 18.42 -2.16 7.78
N LEU A 107 17.18 -2.52 7.44
CA LEU A 107 16.75 -2.66 6.04
C LEU A 107 16.42 -1.30 5.40
N LEU A 108 16.03 -0.29 6.20
CA LEU A 108 15.54 0.99 5.70
C LEU A 108 16.37 2.16 6.24
N PRO A 109 17.62 2.32 5.75
CA PRO A 109 18.43 3.51 6.02
C PRO A 109 17.73 4.76 5.46
N LYS A 110 17.83 5.88 6.17
CA LYS A 110 17.21 7.15 5.77
C LYS A 110 17.94 7.79 4.57
N PRO A 111 17.25 8.51 3.67
CA PRO A 111 15.79 8.75 3.65
C PRO A 111 14.99 7.51 3.22
N VAL A 112 13.70 7.49 3.57
CA VAL A 112 12.77 6.42 3.21
C VAL A 112 11.54 7.06 2.59
N GLU A 113 11.31 6.79 1.31
CA GLU A 113 10.09 7.15 0.59
C GLU A 113 8.96 6.14 0.91
N ILE A 114 7.70 6.58 0.82
CA ILE A 114 6.55 5.77 1.19
C ILE A 114 5.40 5.99 0.21
N SER A 115 4.97 4.92 -0.45
CA SER A 115 3.85 4.93 -1.39
C SER A 115 2.67 4.11 -0.87
N PHE A 116 1.45 4.60 -1.13
CA PHE A 116 0.20 3.90 -0.79
C PHE A 116 -0.78 3.97 -1.97
N GLY A 117 -1.51 2.89 -2.24
CA GLY A 117 -2.53 2.93 -3.29
C GLY A 117 -3.15 1.59 -3.65
N GLY A 118 -3.53 1.46 -4.91
CA GLY A 118 -4.03 0.22 -5.49
C GLY A 118 -3.50 0.04 -6.91
N LEU A 119 -2.91 -1.12 -7.19
CA LEU A 119 -2.43 -1.52 -8.50
C LEU A 119 -3.29 -2.64 -9.07
N VAL A 120 -3.57 -2.55 -10.37
CA VAL A 120 -4.10 -3.66 -11.15
C VAL A 120 -3.18 -3.88 -12.34
N SER A 121 -2.60 -5.06 -12.43
CA SER A 121 -1.83 -5.50 -13.59
C SER A 121 -2.58 -6.61 -14.34
N HIS A 122 -2.41 -6.65 -15.66
CA HIS A 122 -2.89 -7.74 -16.49
C HIS A 122 -1.99 -7.85 -17.72
N ARG A 123 -1.84 -9.07 -18.26
CA ARG A 123 -1.28 -9.26 -19.60
C ARG A 123 -2.37 -8.98 -20.63
N LYS A 124 -1.99 -8.47 -21.80
CA LYS A 124 -2.87 -8.43 -22.97
C LYS A 124 -2.83 -9.82 -23.63
N PRO A 125 -3.94 -10.31 -24.21
CA PRO A 125 -5.21 -9.61 -24.48
C PRO A 125 -6.28 -9.74 -23.38
N GLN A 126 -5.95 -10.25 -22.19
CA GLN A 126 -6.91 -10.38 -21.10
C GLN A 126 -7.49 -9.02 -20.69
N ARG A 127 -8.73 -9.01 -20.16
CA ARG A 127 -9.32 -7.79 -19.58
C ARG A 127 -8.70 -7.52 -18.21
N SER A 128 -8.47 -6.25 -17.91
CA SER A 128 -8.09 -5.81 -16.56
C SER A 128 -9.13 -6.25 -15.53
N PRO A 129 -8.76 -6.92 -14.43
CA PRO A 129 -9.70 -7.30 -13.39
C PRO A 129 -10.19 -6.05 -12.62
N PRO A 130 -11.41 -6.07 -12.05
CA PRO A 130 -11.95 -4.93 -11.33
C PRO A 130 -11.32 -4.79 -9.94
N MET A 131 -10.86 -3.58 -9.59
CA MET A 131 -10.50 -3.25 -8.21
C MET A 131 -11.71 -2.71 -7.44
N GLY A 132 -11.85 -3.14 -6.18
CA GLY A 132 -12.98 -2.77 -5.32
C GLY A 132 -14.31 -3.28 -5.90
N SER A 133 -15.14 -2.36 -6.37
CA SER A 133 -16.45 -2.66 -6.98
C SER A 133 -16.43 -2.75 -8.51
N GLY A 134 -15.29 -2.45 -9.15
CA GLY A 134 -15.18 -2.32 -10.61
C GLY A 134 -15.88 -1.09 -11.21
N ARG A 135 -16.40 -0.16 -10.40
CA ARG A 135 -17.03 1.07 -10.88
C ARG A 135 -16.02 2.19 -11.07
N LEU A 136 -16.21 2.98 -12.11
CA LEU A 136 -15.42 4.18 -12.39
C LEU A 136 -15.65 5.27 -11.32
N PRO A 137 -14.64 6.07 -10.95
CA PRO A 137 -14.71 7.14 -9.93
C PRO A 137 -15.66 8.32 -10.23
N ALA A 138 -16.53 8.21 -11.24
CA ALA A 138 -17.64 9.15 -11.47
C ALA A 138 -18.83 8.96 -10.50
N THR A 139 -18.75 7.99 -9.57
CA THR A 139 -19.85 7.64 -8.66
C THR A 139 -19.33 7.30 -7.26
N THR A 140 -20.18 7.43 -6.24
CA THR A 140 -19.93 6.99 -4.85
C THR A 140 -19.86 5.46 -4.68
N LEU A 141 -19.90 4.72 -5.80
CA LEU A 141 -19.82 3.26 -5.86
C LEU A 141 -18.41 2.76 -6.18
N ALA A 142 -17.50 3.62 -6.64
CA ALA A 142 -16.08 3.28 -6.79
C ALA A 142 -15.38 3.06 -5.43
N ALA A 143 -14.18 2.47 -5.45
CA ALA A 143 -13.27 2.56 -4.30
C ALA A 143 -12.87 4.04 -4.05
N SER A 144 -12.46 4.40 -2.83
CA SER A 144 -12.23 5.82 -2.47
C SER A 144 -11.31 6.07 -1.26
N PHE A 145 -10.54 7.16 -1.36
CA PHE A 145 -9.63 7.71 -0.34
C PHE A 145 -10.40 8.45 0.77
N SER A 146 -9.86 8.45 1.99
CA SER A 146 -9.95 9.62 2.91
C SER A 146 -9.10 9.38 4.17
N ASP A 147 -9.08 10.37 5.07
CA ASP A 147 -8.39 10.34 6.36
C ASP A 147 -6.87 10.06 6.31
N ILE A 148 -6.24 10.39 5.18
CA ILE A 148 -4.78 10.47 5.02
C ILE A 148 -4.21 11.45 6.06
N LYS A 149 -3.35 10.93 6.93
CA LYS A 149 -2.75 11.65 8.05
C LYS A 149 -1.28 11.29 8.17
N VAL A 150 -0.43 12.30 8.27
CA VAL A 150 0.94 12.18 8.74
C VAL A 150 0.92 12.05 10.25
N ILE A 151 1.76 11.17 10.81
CA ILE A 151 2.14 11.26 12.23
C ILE A 151 3.59 11.73 12.29
N ASP A 152 3.85 12.85 12.94
CA ASP A 152 5.23 13.23 13.22
C ASP A 152 5.85 12.34 14.32
N GLU A 153 7.13 12.55 14.59
CA GLU A 153 7.86 11.86 15.67
C GLU A 153 7.40 12.26 17.09
N HIS A 154 6.44 13.16 17.24
CA HIS A 154 5.84 13.54 18.52
C HIS A 154 4.50 12.82 18.73
N GLY A 155 3.80 12.44 17.66
CA GLY A 155 2.47 11.83 17.69
C GLY A 155 1.37 12.75 17.13
N ASN A 156 1.74 13.94 16.67
CA ASN A 156 0.82 14.92 16.11
C ASN A 156 0.29 14.44 14.75
N ASN A 157 -1.02 14.62 14.53
CA ASN A 157 -1.70 14.10 13.35
C ASN A 157 -2.05 15.23 12.38
N THR A 158 -1.23 15.43 11.35
CA THR A 158 -1.51 16.43 10.30
C THR A 158 -2.28 15.77 9.16
N ARG A 159 -3.48 16.27 8.84
CA ARG A 159 -4.19 15.88 7.60
C ARG A 159 -3.47 16.51 6.40
N ILE A 160 -3.13 15.70 5.40
CA ILE A 160 -2.62 16.21 4.11
C ILE A 160 -3.82 16.64 3.25
N ASP A 161 -3.77 17.83 2.65
CA ASP A 161 -4.62 18.17 1.51
C ASP A 161 -4.11 17.39 0.28
N ILE A 162 -5.02 16.62 -0.34
CA ILE A 162 -4.75 15.76 -1.50
C ILE A 162 -4.09 16.48 -2.68
N ARG A 163 -4.17 17.82 -2.74
CA ARG A 163 -3.44 18.66 -3.71
C ARG A 163 -1.91 18.53 -3.62
N TRP A 164 -1.37 18.08 -2.48
CA TRP A 164 0.07 17.86 -2.27
C TRP A 164 0.52 16.41 -2.51
N VAL A 165 -0.39 15.52 -2.91
CA VAL A 165 -0.09 14.13 -3.26
C VAL A 165 0.11 14.03 -4.77
N ARG A 166 1.25 13.47 -5.22
CA ARG A 166 1.45 13.19 -6.65
C ARG A 166 0.46 12.12 -7.12
N GLN A 167 -0.03 12.29 -8.35
CA GLN A 167 -1.01 11.40 -8.96
C GLN A 167 -0.45 10.85 -10.28
N SER A 168 0.00 9.60 -10.26
CA SER A 168 0.31 8.82 -11.47
C SER A 168 -0.89 7.97 -11.89
N ALA A 169 -1.12 7.77 -13.19
CA ALA A 169 -2.18 6.91 -13.70
C ALA A 169 -1.94 6.44 -15.14
N SER A 170 -2.00 5.12 -15.38
CA SER A 170 -1.89 4.52 -16.72
C SER A 170 -3.28 4.29 -17.37
N LYS A 171 -3.42 4.72 -18.63
CA LYS A 171 -4.69 4.62 -19.41
C LYS A 171 -4.98 3.17 -19.87
N PRO A 172 -6.24 2.78 -20.16
CA PRO A 172 -7.52 3.26 -19.64
C PRO A 172 -8.11 2.18 -18.72
N SER A 173 -7.52 1.97 -17.56
CA SER A 173 -8.13 1.23 -16.45
C SER A 173 -8.08 2.17 -15.27
N LEU A 174 -9.17 2.93 -15.08
CA LEU A 174 -9.15 4.15 -14.27
C LEU A 174 -8.55 3.89 -12.88
N MET A 175 -7.43 4.54 -12.61
CA MET A 175 -6.84 4.50 -11.28
C MET A 175 -7.77 5.23 -10.31
N VAL A 176 -8.00 4.57 -9.19
CA VAL A 176 -8.80 5.09 -8.10
C VAL A 176 -7.85 5.71 -7.09
N PHE A 177 -8.00 7.01 -6.85
CA PHE A 177 -7.55 7.57 -5.58
C PHE A 177 -8.61 7.32 -4.51
N SER A 178 -8.37 6.49 -3.48
CA SER A 178 -7.40 5.37 -3.25
C SER A 178 -8.09 4.45 -2.23
N HIS A 179 -7.39 3.96 -1.21
CA HIS A 179 -7.89 3.91 0.17
C HIS A 179 -6.71 4.25 1.12
N PHE A 180 -6.79 3.93 2.41
CA PHE A 180 -5.65 3.82 3.36
C PHE A 180 -5.09 5.08 4.03
N ALA A 181 -4.45 4.82 5.17
CA ALA A 181 -3.39 5.63 5.73
C ALA A 181 -2.16 4.69 5.91
N LYS A 182 -1.01 5.05 6.46
CA LYS A 182 -0.63 6.22 7.24
C LYS A 182 0.90 6.25 7.27
N THR A 183 1.54 7.41 7.13
CA THR A 183 2.90 7.85 7.55
C THR A 183 3.29 9.07 6.69
N THR A 184 4.56 9.42 6.60
CA THR A 184 5.11 10.75 6.81
C THR A 184 6.08 11.10 5.68
N ILE A 185 5.74 12.16 4.93
CA ILE A 185 6.61 13.19 4.31
C ILE A 185 7.31 12.87 2.95
N GLU A 186 7.33 13.94 2.13
CA GLU A 186 8.06 14.26 0.88
C GLU A 186 8.81 13.17 0.08
N GLY A 187 8.28 12.89 -1.12
CA GLY A 187 8.84 12.15 -2.28
C GLY A 187 7.66 11.88 -3.24
N ILE A 188 7.59 12.38 -4.48
CA ILE A 188 8.25 11.87 -5.71
C ILE A 188 8.24 10.34 -5.77
N ASP A 189 7.33 9.77 -6.56
CA ASP A 189 7.07 8.34 -6.74
C ASP A 189 8.32 7.42 -6.76
N CYS A 190 8.23 6.30 -6.03
CA CYS A 190 9.13 5.15 -6.17
C CYS A 190 9.13 4.51 -7.59
N GLU A 191 8.18 4.87 -8.47
CA GLU A 191 8.12 4.48 -9.88
C GLU A 191 8.53 5.67 -10.78
N ASN A 192 9.49 5.44 -11.69
CA ASN A 192 10.08 6.42 -12.65
C ASN A 192 9.07 7.31 -13.41
#